data_AF-A0A949W5K5-F1
#
_entry.id   AF-A0A949W5K5-F1
#
_cell.length_a   1.000
_cell.length_b   1.000
_cell.length_c   1.000
_cell.angle_alpha   90.00
_cell.angle_beta   90.00
_cell.angle_gamma   90.00
#
_symmetry.space_group_name_H-M   'P 1'
#
loop_
_entity.id
_entity.type
_entity.pdbx_description
1 polymer ?
#
loop_
_entity_poly.entity_id
_entity_poly.type
_entity_poly.pdbx_seq_one_letter_code
_entity_poly.pdbx_strand_id
1 'polypeptide(L)'
;MAHDFSSSDPHEISEKASRQEAARKEGFKDLQREVERLRLVVETLVRALVEKGLYTREQINALANLIDMEDGRRDGRIPISRKVKNCSACGKVMMNVSGACVYCGHQEVMDIV
;
A
#
# COMPACT_ATOMS: atom_id res chain seq x y z
N MET A 1 5.37 47.35 27.58
CA MET A 1 4.37 46.26 27.52
C MET A 1 5.14 44.97 27.49
N ALA A 2 5.18 44.26 28.63
CA ALA A 2 6.00 43.08 28.83
C ALA A 2 5.40 41.87 28.12
N HIS A 3 6.27 41.03 27.57
CA HIS A 3 5.96 39.81 26.85
C HIS A 3 5.38 38.74 27.80
N ASP A 4 4.15 38.29 27.55
CA ASP A 4 3.60 37.07 28.16
C ASP A 4 4.20 35.85 27.45
N PHE A 5 5.30 35.34 28.00
CA PHE A 5 5.96 34.14 27.52
C PHE A 5 5.37 32.91 28.21
N SER A 6 4.30 32.38 27.61
CA SER A 6 3.80 30.99 27.69
C SER A 6 4.58 30.05 28.63
N SER A 7 4.23 30.04 29.91
CA SER A 7 4.63 28.99 30.86
C SER A 7 3.64 27.82 30.77
N SER A 8 3.91 26.87 29.87
CA SER A 8 3.19 25.60 29.80
C SER A 8 3.43 24.78 31.07
N ASP A 9 2.35 24.38 31.73
CA ASP A 9 2.37 23.68 33.02
C ASP A 9 3.03 22.28 32.89
N PRO A 10 4.02 21.91 33.72
CA PRO A 10 4.74 20.63 33.61
C PRO A 10 3.84 19.39 33.70
N HIS A 11 2.72 19.49 34.43
CA HIS A 11 1.74 18.42 34.57
C HIS A 11 0.98 18.17 33.27
N GLU A 12 0.70 19.22 32.50
CA GLU A 12 0.00 19.15 31.22
C GLU A 12 0.88 18.53 30.12
N ILE A 13 2.19 18.72 30.19
CA ILE A 13 3.18 18.11 29.28
C ILE A 13 3.27 16.59 29.54
N SER A 14 3.27 16.17 30.81
CA SER A 14 3.33 14.76 31.22
C SER A 14 2.10 13.96 30.78
N GLU A 15 0.91 14.53 30.92
CA GLU A 15 -0.34 13.90 30.47
C GLU A 15 -0.41 13.80 28.94
N LYS A 16 0.01 14.84 28.21
CA LYS A 16 0.06 14.82 26.74
C LYS A 16 1.02 13.76 26.21
N ALA A 17 2.22 13.63 26.80
CA ALA A 17 3.19 12.60 26.44
C ALA A 17 2.63 11.17 26.67
N SER A 18 2.00 10.94 27.82
CA SER A 18 1.40 9.63 28.16
C SER A 18 0.27 9.23 27.18
N ARG A 19 -0.58 10.19 26.80
CA ARG A 19 -1.65 9.97 25.81
C ARG A 19 -1.08 9.70 24.41
N GLN A 20 -0.02 10.40 24.03
CA GLN A 20 0.64 10.22 22.73
C GLN A 20 1.32 8.85 22.61
N GLU A 21 1.94 8.36 23.69
CA GLU A 21 2.49 7.01 23.75
C GLU A 21 1.40 5.94 23.67
N ALA A 22 0.28 6.12 24.37
CA ALA A 22 -0.85 5.19 24.29
C ALA A 22 -1.45 5.13 22.87
N ALA A 23 -1.66 6.30 22.24
CA ALA A 23 -2.14 6.38 20.86
C ALA A 23 -1.15 5.74 19.86
N ARG A 24 0.16 5.94 20.05
CA ARG A 24 1.20 5.31 19.22
C ARG A 24 1.20 3.78 19.38
N LYS A 25 1.06 3.28 20.61
CA LYS A 25 0.97 1.84 20.89
C LYS A 25 -0.26 1.22 20.24
N GLU A 26 -1.40 1.91 20.27
CA GLU A 26 -2.62 1.42 19.63
C GLU A 26 -2.48 1.42 18.10
N GLY A 27 -1.97 2.50 17.50
CA GLY A 27 -1.71 2.54 16.06
C GLY A 27 -0.72 1.46 15.59
N PHE A 28 0.28 1.11 16.40
CA PHE A 28 1.18 0.00 16.10
C PHE A 28 0.46 -1.35 16.10
N LYS A 29 -0.45 -1.59 17.05
CA LYS A 29 -1.27 -2.81 17.07
C LYS A 29 -2.20 -2.89 15.87
N ASP A 30 -2.77 -1.76 15.44
CA ASP A 30 -3.61 -1.71 14.23
C ASP A 30 -2.82 -2.07 12.97
N LEU A 31 -1.63 -1.49 12.81
CA LEU A 31 -0.70 -1.83 11.74
C LEU A 31 -0.33 -3.32 11.77
N GLN A 32 -0.03 -3.86 12.95
CA GLN A 32 0.30 -5.28 13.09
C GLN A 32 -0.88 -6.17 12.67
N ARG A 33 -2.10 -5.87 13.11
CA ARG A 33 -3.31 -6.59 12.70
C ARG A 33 -3.53 -6.56 11.19
N GLU A 34 -3.30 -5.41 10.57
CA GLU A 34 -3.44 -5.27 9.13
C GLU A 34 -2.38 -6.09 8.37
N VAL A 35 -1.13 -6.07 8.83
CA VAL A 35 -0.06 -6.90 8.25
C VAL A 35 -0.38 -8.39 8.39
N GLU A 36 -0.86 -8.83 9.55
CA GLU A 36 -1.26 -10.23 9.76
C GLU A 36 -2.40 -10.64 8.83
N ARG A 37 -3.39 -9.77 8.65
CA ARG A 37 -4.50 -9.97 7.70
C ARG A 37 -4.00 -10.06 6.26
N LEU A 38 -3.15 -9.14 5.83
CA LEU A 38 -2.57 -9.15 4.48
C LEU A 38 -1.75 -10.41 4.24
N ARG A 39 -0.95 -10.84 5.21
CA ARG A 39 -0.18 -12.09 5.14
C ARG A 39 -1.09 -13.30 4.94
N LEU A 40 -2.20 -13.38 5.68
CA LEU A 40 -3.17 -14.46 5.51
C LEU A 40 -3.75 -14.48 4.09
N VAL A 41 -4.19 -13.33 3.60
CA VAL A 41 -4.76 -13.20 2.25
C VAL A 41 -3.76 -13.60 1.18
N VAL A 42 -2.51 -13.13 1.28
CA VAL A 42 -1.44 -13.48 0.33
C VAL A 42 -1.19 -14.99 0.33
N GLU A 43 -1.05 -15.62 1.51
CA GLU A 43 -0.85 -17.07 1.57
C GLU A 43 -2.05 -17.85 1.00
N THR A 44 -3.28 -17.39 1.22
CA THR A 44 -4.48 -17.98 0.61
C THR A 44 -4.42 -17.91 -0.92
N LEU A 45 -4.04 -16.76 -1.49
CA LEU A 45 -3.89 -16.60 -2.94
C LEU A 45 -2.78 -17.51 -3.49
N VAL A 46 -1.62 -17.55 -2.83
CA VAL A 46 -0.50 -18.42 -3.23
C VAL A 46 -0.93 -19.87 -3.27
N ARG A 47 -1.61 -20.36 -2.22
CA ARG A 47 -2.12 -21.74 -2.20
C ARG A 47 -3.11 -22.01 -3.31
N ALA A 48 -4.07 -21.11 -3.54
CA ALA A 48 -5.05 -21.26 -4.61
C ALA A 48 -4.39 -21.36 -6.00
N LEU A 49 -3.36 -20.55 -6.26
CA LEU A 49 -2.61 -20.60 -7.53
C LEU A 49 -1.83 -21.90 -7.70
N VAL A 50 -1.18 -22.38 -6.62
CA VAL A 50 -0.40 -23.62 -6.63
C VAL A 50 -1.29 -24.85 -6.76
N GLU A 51 -2.39 -24.93 -6.02
CA GLU A 51 -3.35 -26.04 -6.07
C GLU A 51 -4.01 -26.17 -7.44
N LYS A 52 -4.21 -25.04 -8.14
CA LYS A 52 -4.71 -25.03 -9.53
C LYS A 52 -3.63 -25.31 -10.57
N GLY A 53 -2.37 -25.50 -10.16
CA GLY A 53 -1.25 -25.75 -11.06
C GLY A 53 -0.88 -24.56 -11.95
N LEU A 54 -1.30 -23.34 -11.59
CA LEU A 54 -1.05 -22.13 -12.38
C LEU A 54 0.37 -21.60 -12.18
N TYR A 55 0.90 -21.78 -10.96
CA TYR A 55 2.26 -21.39 -10.59
C TYR A 55 2.83 -22.34 -9.55
N THR A 56 4.16 -22.45 -9.50
CA THR A 56 4.87 -23.06 -8.37
C THR A 56 5.23 -22.01 -7.32
N ARG A 57 5.52 -22.45 -6.09
CA ARG A 57 5.98 -21.54 -5.02
C ARG A 57 7.27 -20.82 -5.44
N GLU A 58 8.15 -21.49 -6.16
CA GLU A 58 9.42 -20.95 -6.65
C GLU A 58 9.19 -19.83 -7.68
N GLN A 59 8.25 -20.02 -8.60
CA GLN A 59 7.88 -19.01 -9.59
C GLN A 59 7.26 -17.77 -8.92
N ILE A 60 6.42 -17.97 -7.91
CA ILE A 60 5.84 -16.87 -7.13
C ILE A 60 6.93 -16.09 -6.39
N ASN A 61 7.89 -16.78 -5.75
CA ASN A 61 9.02 -16.14 -5.06
C ASN A 61 9.91 -15.36 -6.03
N ALA A 62 10.19 -15.93 -7.22
CA ALA A 62 10.96 -15.25 -8.24
C ALA A 62 10.25 -13.97 -8.72
N LEU A 63 8.93 -14.03 -8.91
CA LEU A 63 8.14 -12.87 -9.29
C LEU A 63 8.12 -11.79 -8.19
N ALA A 64 7.98 -12.19 -6.92
CA ALA A 64 8.05 -11.26 -5.80
C ALA A 64 9.40 -10.53 -5.74
N ASN A 65 10.51 -11.24 -5.96
CA ASN A 65 11.84 -10.64 -6.04
C ASN A 65 11.98 -9.69 -7.24
N LEU A 66 11.43 -10.05 -8.40
CA LEU A 66 11.44 -9.15 -9.57
C LEU A 66 10.67 -7.87 -9.28
N ILE A 67 9.48 -7.96 -8.68
CA ILE A 67 8.66 -6.80 -8.34
C ILE A 67 9.36 -5.91 -7.30
N ASP A 68 9.98 -6.50 -6.26
CA ASP A 68 10.77 -5.75 -5.27
C ASP A 68 11.94 -5.01 -5.92
N MET A 69 12.62 -5.66 -6.87
CA MET A 69 13.68 -5.05 -7.66
C MET A 69 13.17 -3.95 -8.62
N GLU A 70 11.96 -4.09 -9.16
CA GLU A 70 11.30 -3.09 -10.03
C GLU A 70 10.84 -1.85 -9.24
N ASP A 71 10.39 -2.03 -7.98
CA ASP A 71 10.04 -0.92 -7.07
C ASP A 71 11.30 -0.12 -6.66
N GLY A 72 12.48 -0.72 -6.82
CA GLY A 72 13.79 -0.18 -6.48
C GLY A 72 14.55 0.54 -7.60
N ARG A 73 13.98 1.55 -8.28
CA ARG A 73 14.70 2.72 -8.88
C ARG A 73 16.07 2.53 -9.59
N ARG A 74 16.44 1.35 -10.13
CA ARG A 74 17.83 1.09 -10.62
C ARG A 74 18.03 0.62 -12.05
N ASP A 75 17.02 0.11 -12.76
CA ASP A 75 17.18 -0.15 -14.19
C ASP A 75 16.40 0.90 -14.98
N GLY A 76 17.09 1.96 -15.38
CA GLY A 76 16.61 3.01 -16.27
C GLY A 76 16.29 2.53 -17.69
N ARG A 77 15.67 1.35 -17.84
CA ARG A 77 15.29 0.73 -19.10
C ARG A 77 14.03 -0.11 -18.96
N ILE A 78 12.92 0.52 -18.63
CA ILE A 78 11.65 0.11 -19.22
C ILE A 78 11.01 1.36 -19.82
N PRO A 79 10.89 1.49 -21.15
CA PRO A 79 9.99 2.47 -21.72
C PRO A 79 8.57 1.97 -21.44
N ILE A 80 8.09 2.18 -20.20
CA ILE A 80 6.68 2.07 -19.88
C ILE A 80 6.02 3.30 -20.49
N SER A 81 5.87 3.31 -21.81
CA SER A 81 4.88 4.16 -22.49
C SER A 81 3.45 3.64 -22.24
N ARG A 82 3.21 2.85 -21.19
CA ARG A 82 1.87 2.53 -20.72
C ARG A 82 1.35 3.80 -20.06
N LYS A 83 0.47 4.51 -20.77
CA LYS A 83 -0.21 5.71 -20.25
C LYS A 83 -0.79 5.38 -18.88
N VAL A 84 -0.11 5.88 -17.85
CA VAL A 84 -0.60 5.85 -16.47
C VAL A 84 -1.89 6.66 -16.46
N LYS A 85 -3.00 6.02 -16.10
CA LYS A 85 -4.32 6.65 -16.07
C LYS A 85 -4.92 6.53 -14.69
N ASN A 86 -5.62 7.56 -14.23
CA ASN A 86 -6.38 7.48 -12.99
C ASN A 86 -7.73 6.85 -13.30
N CYS A 87 -8.22 5.98 -12.41
CA CYS A 87 -9.57 5.46 -12.53
C CYS A 87 -10.58 6.60 -12.35
N SER A 88 -11.54 6.70 -13.27
CA SER A 88 -12.61 7.70 -13.22
C SER A 88 -13.55 7.52 -12.02
N ALA A 89 -13.66 6.29 -11.49
CA ALA A 89 -14.54 5.98 -10.37
C ALA A 89 -13.89 6.12 -8.99
N CYS A 90 -12.64 5.67 -8.82
CA CYS A 90 -11.98 5.64 -7.49
C CYS A 90 -10.75 6.54 -7.38
N GLY A 91 -10.35 7.21 -8.47
CA GLY A 91 -9.20 8.12 -8.51
C GLY A 91 -7.83 7.48 -8.37
N LYS A 92 -7.76 6.15 -8.14
CA LYS A 92 -6.49 5.43 -7.99
C LYS A 92 -5.78 5.30 -9.33
N VAL A 93 -4.45 5.38 -9.27
CA VAL A 93 -3.57 5.26 -10.43
C VAL A 93 -3.59 3.82 -10.94
N MET A 94 -3.77 3.66 -12.25
CA MET A 94 -3.84 2.38 -12.93
C MET A 94 -2.78 2.28 -14.02
N MET A 95 -2.16 1.10 -14.10
CA MET A 95 -1.10 0.78 -15.06
C MET A 95 -1.54 -0.22 -16.13
N ASN A 96 -2.84 -0.52 -16.24
CA ASN A 96 -3.34 -1.59 -17.10
C ASN A 96 -3.91 -1.12 -18.45
N VAL A 97 -3.87 -2.05 -19.40
CA VAL A 97 -4.38 -1.89 -20.78
C VAL A 97 -5.77 -2.53 -20.93
N SER A 98 -6.20 -3.37 -19.99
CA SER A 98 -7.43 -4.19 -20.09
C SER A 98 -8.73 -3.44 -19.79
N GLY A 99 -8.68 -2.14 -19.48
CA GLY A 99 -9.86 -1.30 -19.24
C GLY A 99 -10.47 -1.45 -17.84
N ALA A 100 -10.36 -2.59 -17.16
CA ALA A 100 -10.97 -2.78 -15.84
C ALA A 100 -10.04 -2.40 -14.67
N CYS A 101 -10.49 -1.56 -13.73
CA CYS A 101 -9.72 -1.15 -12.56
C CYS A 101 -9.44 -2.33 -11.62
N VAL A 102 -8.17 -2.57 -11.32
CA VAL A 102 -7.74 -3.64 -10.40
C VAL A 102 -8.16 -3.41 -8.95
N TYR A 103 -8.50 -2.17 -8.58
CA TYR A 103 -8.85 -1.80 -7.19
C TYR A 103 -10.35 -1.77 -6.94
N CYS A 104 -11.15 -1.27 -7.89
CA CYS A 104 -12.59 -1.12 -7.70
C CYS A 104 -13.43 -1.89 -8.73
N GLY A 105 -12.80 -2.57 -9.69
CA GLY A 105 -13.48 -3.32 -10.74
C GLY A 105 -14.13 -2.48 -11.84
N HIS A 106 -14.07 -1.15 -11.76
CA HIS A 106 -14.69 -0.25 -12.74
C HIS A 106 -14.10 -0.41 -14.14
N GLN A 107 -14.93 -0.55 -15.16
CA GLN A 107 -14.50 -0.77 -16.52
C GLN A 107 -14.46 0.56 -17.29
N GLU A 108 -13.26 1.06 -17.55
CA GLU A 108 -13.02 2.23 -18.38
C GLU A 108 -13.44 1.93 -19.81
N VAL A 109 -14.35 2.74 -20.34
CA VAL A 109 -14.73 2.71 -21.75
C VAL A 109 -13.52 3.16 -22.55
N MET A 110 -12.90 2.23 -23.29
CA MET A 110 -11.80 2.58 -24.17
C MET A 110 -12.37 2.95 -25.53
N ASP A 111 -12.35 4.23 -25.87
CA ASP A 111 -12.63 4.69 -27.22
C ASP A 111 -11.53 4.14 -28.14
N ILE A 112 -11.92 3.19 -29.00
CA ILE A 112 -11.07 2.69 -30.07
C ILE A 112 -11.16 3.73 -31.20
N VAL A 113 -10.09 4.52 -31.38
CA VAL A 113 -9.84 5.32 -32.58
C VAL A 113 -8.63 4.75 -33.28
#